data_AF-A0A6S6SMF5-F1
#
_entry.id   AF-A0A6S6SMF5-F1
#
_cell.length_a   1.000
_cell.length_b   1.000
_cell.length_c   1.000
_cell.angle_alpha   90.00
_cell.angle_beta   90.00
_cell.angle_gamma   90.00
#
_symmetry.space_group_name_H-M   'P 1'
#
loop_
_entity.id
_entity.type
_entity.pdbx_description
1 polymer ?
#
loop_
_entity_poly.entity_id
_entity_poly.type
_entity_poly.pdbx_seq_one_letter_code
_entity_poly.pdbx_strand_id
1 'polypeptide(L)'
;MADEAQTRLLELQMADLKASYGIAEDAPRSTTNNDRSANSAKIAKLYEDAAEYEEELETFKKELEVVNSNELKDIGNALAEAFPDYEGDYLKELKAVLEAHWTQFVEVDKTHPPEQLTLIKETSFSDYPDDFATEVKNVLIKRWEMLVRIKSEHVAEERAEMKLRGMKPDHIRKVYRKYHGLDS
;
A
#
# COMPACT_ATOMS: atom_id res chain seq x y z
N MET A 1 19.77 39.16 0.55
CA MET A 1 20.52 38.95 1.81
C MET A 1 19.76 38.14 2.85
N ALA A 2 18.41 38.09 2.87
CA ALA A 2 17.66 37.19 3.76
C ALA A 2 17.63 35.71 3.28
N ASP A 3 17.67 35.50 1.96
CA ASP A 3 17.50 34.19 1.33
C ASP A 3 18.71 33.25 1.58
N GLU A 4 19.93 33.72 1.32
CA GLU A 4 21.16 32.92 1.54
C GLU A 4 21.36 32.49 2.99
N ALA A 5 21.00 33.34 3.96
CA ALA A 5 21.14 33.01 5.38
C ALA A 5 20.15 31.91 5.79
N GLN A 6 18.95 31.92 5.22
CA GLN A 6 17.92 30.91 5.45
C GLN A 6 18.28 29.59 4.77
N THR A 7 18.80 29.63 3.54
CA THR A 7 19.36 28.45 2.85
C THR A 7 20.48 27.82 3.66
N ARG A 8 21.42 28.62 4.15
CA ARG A 8 22.57 28.13 4.94
C ARG A 8 22.15 27.53 6.27
N LEU A 9 21.12 28.08 6.91
CA LEU A 9 20.55 27.54 8.14
C LEU A 9 19.87 26.20 7.89
N LEU A 10 19.10 26.07 6.81
CA LEU A 10 18.48 24.82 6.38
C LEU A 10 19.54 23.76 6.04
N GLU A 11 20.62 24.13 5.37
CA GLU A 11 21.75 23.24 5.07
C GLU A 11 22.45 22.74 6.35
N LEU A 12 22.66 23.61 7.33
CA LEU A 12 23.21 23.25 8.64
C LEU A 12 22.29 22.31 9.41
N GLN A 13 20.98 22.60 9.44
CA GLN A 13 19.99 21.72 10.06
C GLN A 13 19.94 20.35 9.37
N MET A 14 20.04 20.31 8.04
CA MET A 14 20.10 19.07 7.26
C MET A 14 21.39 18.29 7.52
N ALA A 15 22.52 18.99 7.67
CA ALA A 15 23.81 18.37 7.99
C ALA A 15 23.80 17.78 9.40
N ASP A 16 23.27 18.50 10.39
CA ASP A 16 23.09 18.01 11.75
C ASP A 16 22.12 16.83 11.81
N LEU A 17 21.03 16.88 11.02
CA LEU A 17 20.11 15.76 10.89
C LEU A 17 20.86 14.54 10.35
N LYS A 18 21.54 14.66 9.20
CA LYS A 18 22.35 13.61 8.59
C LYS A 18 23.40 13.04 9.55
N ALA A 19 24.10 13.91 10.30
CA ALA A 19 25.09 13.50 11.31
C ALA A 19 24.44 12.76 12.49
N SER A 20 23.25 13.18 12.95
CA SER A 20 22.51 12.52 14.03
C SER A 20 22.01 11.10 13.67
N TYR A 21 21.80 10.88 12.37
CA TYR A 21 21.52 9.59 11.71
C TYR A 21 22.80 8.91 11.20
N GLY A 22 23.99 9.42 11.54
CA GLY A 22 25.31 8.86 11.21
C GLY A 22 25.60 8.73 9.71
N ILE A 23 24.93 9.52 8.89
CA ILE A 23 25.18 9.68 7.46
C ILE A 23 26.25 10.77 7.30
N ALA A 24 27.50 10.47 7.66
CA ALA A 24 28.62 11.38 7.43
C ALA A 24 29.22 11.14 6.03
N GLU A 25 29.40 12.20 5.23
CA GLU A 25 29.96 12.09 3.87
C GLU A 25 31.44 11.67 3.84
N ASP A 26 32.19 11.83 4.95
CA ASP A 26 33.64 11.59 5.04
C ASP A 26 34.08 10.67 6.21
N ALA A 27 33.23 9.77 6.71
CA ALA A 27 33.67 8.80 7.72
C ALA A 27 34.51 7.66 7.08
N PRO A 28 35.68 7.27 7.66
CA PRO A 28 36.43 6.12 7.19
C PRO A 28 35.55 4.86 7.27
N ARG A 29 35.47 4.11 6.16
CA ARG A 29 34.70 2.85 6.08
C ARG A 29 35.18 1.87 7.14
N SER A 30 34.44 1.79 8.24
CA SER A 30 34.53 0.68 9.18
C SER A 30 34.11 -0.59 8.44
N THR A 31 34.98 -1.59 8.42
CA THR A 31 34.78 -2.90 7.77
C THR A 31 33.89 -3.85 8.57
N THR A 32 33.27 -3.39 9.64
CA THR A 32 32.21 -4.14 10.33
C THR A 32 30.87 -3.47 10.05
N ASN A 33 30.23 -3.84 8.94
CA ASN A 33 28.80 -3.57 8.73
C ASN A 33 28.03 -4.40 9.77
N ASN A 34 27.88 -3.86 10.98
CA ASN A 34 26.86 -4.39 11.88
C ASN A 34 25.53 -3.85 11.35
N ASP A 35 24.86 -4.63 10.52
CA ASP A 35 23.57 -4.25 9.93
C ASP A 35 22.52 -3.95 11.00
N ARG A 36 22.72 -4.40 12.25
CA ARG A 36 21.92 -4.09 13.45
C ARG A 36 22.51 -2.99 14.35
N SER A 37 23.36 -2.12 13.83
CA SER A 37 23.90 -1.00 14.61
C SER A 37 22.80 -0.01 15.03
N ALA A 38 23.04 0.74 16.11
CA ALA A 38 22.15 1.83 16.53
C ALA A 38 21.94 2.89 15.42
N ASN A 39 22.91 3.03 14.51
CA ASN A 39 22.79 3.95 13.39
C ASN A 39 21.88 3.40 12.28
N SER A 40 22.03 2.12 11.95
CA SER A 40 21.16 1.42 11.01
C SER A 40 19.71 1.44 11.49
N ALA A 41 19.47 1.27 12.79
CA ALA A 41 18.13 1.34 13.39
C ALA A 41 17.47 2.71 13.17
N LYS A 42 18.22 3.81 13.39
CA LYS A 42 17.69 5.16 13.18
C LYS A 42 17.38 5.45 11.70
N ILE A 43 18.23 4.97 10.79
CA ILE A 43 18.01 5.12 9.35
C ILE A 43 16.83 4.25 8.89
N ALA A 44 16.72 3.01 9.38
CA ALA A 44 15.60 2.12 9.10
C ALA A 44 14.26 2.73 9.53
N LYS A 45 14.23 3.39 10.69
CA LYS A 45 13.03 4.09 11.18
C LYS A 45 12.48 5.14 10.21
N LEU A 46 13.36 5.79 9.42
CA LEU A 46 12.94 6.76 8.41
C LEU A 46 12.22 6.11 7.22
N TYR A 47 12.18 4.78 7.13
CA TYR A 47 11.51 4.02 6.08
C TYR A 47 10.31 3.21 6.58
N GLU A 48 10.00 3.21 7.88
CA GLU A 48 8.94 2.35 8.44
C GLU A 48 7.60 2.61 7.74
N ASP A 49 7.20 3.88 7.62
CA ASP A 49 5.94 4.27 6.97
C ASP A 49 5.90 3.84 5.49
N ALA A 50 6.99 4.09 4.76
CA ALA A 50 7.12 3.67 3.36
C ALA A 50 7.13 2.14 3.20
N ALA A 51 7.73 1.42 4.15
CA ALA A 51 7.77 -0.05 4.15
C ALA A 51 6.38 -0.64 4.40
N GLU A 52 5.61 -0.08 5.33
CA GLU A 52 4.23 -0.49 5.60
C GLU A 52 3.37 -0.31 4.35
N TYR A 53 3.46 0.85 3.68
CA TYR A 53 2.75 1.06 2.42
C TYR A 53 3.23 0.15 1.28
N GLU A 54 4.54 -0.17 1.22
CA GLU A 54 5.06 -1.14 0.24
C GLU A 54 4.51 -2.55 0.50
N GLU A 55 4.43 -2.98 1.76
CA GLU A 55 3.90 -4.29 2.15
C GLU A 55 2.41 -4.40 1.82
N GLU A 56 1.61 -3.41 2.23
CA GLU A 56 0.19 -3.36 1.89
C GLU A 56 -0.04 -3.32 0.38
N LEU A 57 0.77 -2.55 -0.37
CA LEU A 57 0.70 -2.48 -1.82
C LEU A 57 0.93 -3.85 -2.47
N GLU A 58 1.96 -4.59 -2.02
CA GLU A 58 2.22 -5.93 -2.53
C GLU A 58 1.11 -6.91 -2.16
N THR A 59 0.52 -6.80 -0.97
CA THR A 59 -0.66 -7.57 -0.58
C THR A 59 -1.84 -7.28 -1.50
N PHE A 60 -2.20 -6.01 -1.72
CA PHE A 60 -3.30 -5.65 -2.62
C PHE A 60 -3.08 -6.09 -4.07
N LYS A 61 -1.83 -6.07 -4.57
CA LYS A 61 -1.51 -6.60 -5.90
C LYS A 61 -1.76 -8.10 -6.00
N LYS A 62 -1.35 -8.86 -4.99
CA LYS A 62 -1.60 -10.31 -4.94
C LYS A 62 -3.09 -10.62 -4.81
N GLU A 63 -3.82 -9.88 -3.97
CA GLU A 63 -5.28 -10.01 -3.88
C GLU A 63 -5.95 -9.68 -5.21
N LEU A 64 -5.52 -8.61 -5.90
CA LEU A 64 -6.02 -8.26 -7.23
C LEU A 64 -5.77 -9.37 -8.25
N GLU A 65 -4.62 -10.06 -8.19
CA GLU A 65 -4.33 -11.22 -9.04
C GLU A 65 -5.30 -12.38 -8.78
N VAL A 66 -5.61 -12.65 -7.50
CA VAL A 66 -6.62 -13.64 -7.10
C VAL A 66 -7.99 -13.26 -7.64
N VAL A 67 -8.41 -12.00 -7.45
CA VAL A 67 -9.69 -11.48 -7.95
C VAL A 67 -9.80 -11.61 -9.47
N ASN A 68 -8.74 -11.31 -10.22
CA ASN A 68 -8.73 -11.44 -11.67
C ASN A 68 -8.82 -12.90 -12.14
N SER A 69 -8.09 -13.79 -11.48
CA SER A 69 -7.91 -15.19 -11.91
C SER A 69 -9.07 -16.11 -11.56
N ASN A 70 -9.97 -15.71 -10.65
CA ASN A 70 -11.06 -16.54 -10.16
C ASN A 70 -12.44 -16.06 -10.67
N GLU A 71 -13.40 -16.97 -10.77
CA GLU A 71 -14.81 -16.61 -11.02
C GLU A 71 -15.41 -15.92 -9.79
N LEU A 72 -16.41 -15.05 -9.98
CA LEU A 72 -16.99 -14.24 -8.89
C LEU A 72 -17.38 -15.06 -7.66
N LYS A 73 -18.01 -16.22 -7.89
CA LYS A 73 -18.46 -17.14 -6.83
C LYS A 73 -17.31 -17.73 -5.99
N ASP A 74 -16.12 -17.81 -6.56
CA ASP A 74 -14.95 -18.47 -5.96
C ASP A 74 -13.97 -17.47 -5.32
N ILE A 75 -14.04 -16.18 -5.68
CA ILE A 75 -13.11 -15.13 -5.21
C ILE A 75 -12.97 -15.12 -3.68
N GLY A 76 -14.09 -15.18 -2.94
CA GLY A 76 -14.03 -15.09 -1.47
C GLY A 76 -13.27 -16.26 -0.84
N ASN A 77 -13.46 -17.48 -1.36
CA ASN A 77 -12.74 -18.66 -0.88
C ASN A 77 -11.26 -18.62 -1.33
N ALA A 78 -11.00 -18.21 -2.57
CA ALA A 78 -9.65 -18.11 -3.11
C ALA A 78 -8.80 -17.07 -2.34
N LEU A 79 -9.40 -15.95 -1.92
CA LEU A 79 -8.74 -14.97 -1.07
C LEU A 79 -8.45 -15.54 0.32
N ALA A 80 -9.42 -16.20 0.96
CA ALA A 80 -9.20 -16.83 2.26
C ALA A 80 -8.11 -17.92 2.23
N GLU A 81 -7.99 -18.66 1.13
CA GLU A 81 -6.94 -19.66 0.94
C GLU A 81 -5.56 -19.02 0.69
N ALA A 82 -5.50 -17.95 -0.12
CA ALA A 82 -4.26 -17.25 -0.43
C ALA A 82 -3.71 -16.43 0.74
N PHE A 83 -4.59 -15.97 1.64
CA PHE A 83 -4.26 -15.12 2.78
C PHE A 83 -4.82 -15.71 4.09
N PRO A 84 -4.27 -16.84 4.58
CA PRO A 84 -4.79 -17.53 5.75
C PRO A 84 -4.59 -16.78 7.07
N ASP A 85 -3.62 -15.85 7.11
CA ASP A 85 -3.32 -15.01 8.27
C ASP A 85 -4.23 -13.77 8.37
N TYR A 86 -5.11 -13.57 7.40
CA TYR A 86 -6.08 -12.48 7.43
C TYR A 86 -7.16 -12.73 8.48
N GLU A 87 -7.29 -11.81 9.44
CA GLU A 87 -8.23 -11.95 10.56
C GLU A 87 -9.69 -11.62 10.21
N GLY A 88 -9.94 -11.09 9.01
CA GLY A 88 -11.26 -10.67 8.54
C GLY A 88 -12.05 -11.77 7.83
N ASP A 89 -13.17 -11.38 7.21
CA ASP A 89 -14.02 -12.27 6.41
C ASP A 89 -14.21 -11.66 5.01
N TYR A 90 -13.42 -12.16 4.06
CA TYR A 90 -13.46 -11.66 2.68
C TYR A 90 -14.86 -11.75 2.07
N LEU A 91 -15.63 -12.81 2.31
CA LEU A 91 -16.97 -12.93 1.74
C LEU A 91 -17.90 -11.84 2.27
N LYS A 92 -17.85 -11.59 3.58
CA LYS A 92 -18.64 -10.55 4.22
C LYS A 92 -18.23 -9.15 3.75
N GLU A 93 -16.93 -8.89 3.64
CA GLU A 93 -16.42 -7.60 3.19
C GLU A 93 -16.71 -7.32 1.73
N LEU A 94 -16.52 -8.31 0.85
CA LEU A 94 -16.90 -8.23 -0.56
C LEU A 94 -18.37 -7.88 -0.70
N LYS A 95 -19.25 -8.57 0.04
CA LYS A 95 -20.69 -8.30 0.01
C LYS A 95 -21.02 -6.88 0.49
N ALA A 96 -20.42 -6.44 1.59
CA ALA A 96 -20.62 -5.07 2.10
C ALA A 96 -20.16 -3.99 1.11
N VAL A 97 -19.01 -4.20 0.46
CA VAL A 97 -18.49 -3.30 -0.58
C VAL A 97 -19.45 -3.22 -1.76
N LEU A 98 -19.94 -4.37 -2.23
CA LEU A 98 -20.88 -4.43 -3.35
C LEU A 98 -22.22 -3.75 -3.00
N GLU A 99 -22.76 -4.02 -1.80
CA GLU A 99 -23.99 -3.37 -1.34
C GLU A 99 -23.85 -1.85 -1.31
N ALA A 100 -22.76 -1.32 -0.76
CA ALA A 100 -22.51 0.12 -0.72
C ALA A 100 -22.38 0.71 -2.13
N HIS A 101 -21.63 0.03 -3.02
CA HIS A 101 -21.41 0.51 -4.38
C HIS A 101 -22.69 0.48 -5.21
N TRP A 102 -23.48 -0.58 -5.12
CA TRP A 102 -24.75 -0.68 -5.84
C TRP A 102 -25.81 0.26 -5.28
N THR A 103 -25.78 0.53 -3.97
CA THR A 103 -26.65 1.56 -3.36
C THR A 103 -26.38 2.92 -4.00
N GLN A 104 -25.11 3.30 -4.20
CA GLN A 104 -24.76 4.52 -4.93
C GLN A 104 -25.29 4.50 -6.37
N PHE A 105 -25.08 3.41 -7.11
CA PHE A 105 -25.52 3.28 -8.50
C PHE A 105 -27.05 3.37 -8.68
N VAL A 106 -27.81 2.77 -7.76
CA VAL A 106 -29.27 2.75 -7.83
C VAL A 106 -29.88 4.04 -7.28
N GLU A 107 -29.48 4.45 -6.08
CA GLU A 107 -30.18 5.50 -5.34
C GLU A 107 -29.69 6.91 -5.71
N VAL A 108 -28.40 7.05 -6.03
CA VAL A 108 -27.78 8.36 -6.29
C VAL A 108 -27.57 8.58 -7.78
N ASP A 109 -26.81 7.70 -8.42
CA ASP A 109 -26.43 7.87 -9.83
C ASP A 109 -27.57 7.49 -10.79
N LYS A 110 -28.51 6.66 -10.33
CA LYS A 110 -29.67 6.15 -11.08
C LYS A 110 -29.26 5.50 -12.40
N THR A 111 -28.13 4.82 -12.41
CA THR A 111 -27.55 4.14 -13.58
C THR A 111 -27.97 2.68 -13.65
N HIS A 112 -28.42 2.10 -12.54
CA HIS A 112 -28.76 0.68 -12.43
C HIS A 112 -30.18 0.48 -11.86
N PRO A 113 -30.85 -0.63 -12.23
CA PRO A 113 -32.18 -0.97 -11.74
C PRO A 113 -32.17 -1.40 -10.25
N PRO A 114 -33.19 -1.07 -9.45
CA PRO A 114 -33.28 -1.47 -8.04
C PRO A 114 -33.23 -2.98 -7.79
N GLU A 115 -33.72 -3.77 -8.75
CA GLU A 115 -33.74 -5.23 -8.69
C GLU A 115 -32.33 -5.83 -8.53
N GLN A 116 -31.31 -5.21 -9.10
CA GLN A 116 -29.93 -5.65 -8.94
C GLN A 116 -29.40 -5.42 -7.53
N LEU A 117 -29.77 -4.30 -6.88
CA LEU A 117 -29.40 -4.06 -5.48
C LEU A 117 -30.09 -5.06 -4.55
N THR A 118 -31.35 -5.41 -4.83
CA THR A 118 -32.05 -6.47 -4.10
C THR A 118 -31.34 -7.81 -4.27
N LEU A 119 -30.95 -8.15 -5.50
CA LEU A 119 -30.22 -9.40 -5.79
C LEU A 119 -28.90 -9.46 -5.01
N ILE A 120 -28.13 -8.36 -4.95
CA ILE A 120 -26.88 -8.30 -4.18
C ILE A 120 -27.12 -8.56 -2.69
N LYS A 121 -28.15 -7.95 -2.11
CA LYS A 121 -28.47 -8.09 -0.68
C LYS A 121 -28.96 -9.50 -0.35
N GLU A 122 -29.83 -10.08 -1.18
CA GLU A 122 -30.61 -11.27 -0.81
C GLU A 122 -29.98 -12.59 -1.24
N THR A 123 -29.11 -12.58 -2.25
CA THR A 123 -28.59 -13.84 -2.84
C THR A 123 -27.09 -14.00 -2.69
N SER A 124 -26.61 -15.19 -3.04
CA SER A 124 -25.19 -15.52 -3.05
C SER A 124 -24.58 -15.22 -4.42
N PHE A 125 -23.25 -15.10 -4.48
CA PHE A 125 -22.53 -14.81 -5.73
C PHE A 125 -22.74 -15.88 -6.82
N SER A 126 -23.08 -17.12 -6.45
CA SER A 126 -23.37 -18.19 -7.42
C SER A 126 -24.75 -18.07 -8.08
N ASP A 127 -25.64 -17.23 -7.53
CA ASP A 127 -27.02 -17.09 -8.02
C ASP A 127 -27.17 -15.95 -9.04
N TYR A 128 -26.08 -15.23 -9.34
CA TYR A 128 -26.10 -14.11 -10.26
C TYR A 128 -26.10 -14.59 -11.73
N PRO A 129 -26.92 -13.97 -12.60
CA PRO A 129 -26.80 -14.16 -14.05
C PRO A 129 -25.39 -13.82 -14.56
N ASP A 130 -24.89 -14.52 -15.58
CA ASP A 130 -23.50 -14.41 -16.04
C ASP A 130 -23.06 -12.98 -16.43
N ASP A 131 -23.95 -12.22 -17.06
CA ASP A 131 -23.71 -10.82 -17.44
C ASP A 131 -23.59 -9.92 -16.21
N PHE A 132 -24.51 -10.09 -15.25
CA PHE A 132 -24.48 -9.39 -13.98
C PHE A 132 -23.26 -9.78 -13.12
N ALA A 133 -22.94 -11.07 -13.05
CA ALA A 133 -21.77 -11.58 -12.34
C ALA A 133 -20.47 -10.99 -12.91
N THR A 134 -20.38 -10.83 -14.23
CA THR A 134 -19.24 -10.17 -14.89
C THR A 134 -19.14 -8.70 -14.49
N GLU A 135 -20.26 -7.98 -14.47
CA GLU A 135 -20.30 -6.57 -14.06
C GLU A 135 -19.90 -6.40 -12.58
N VAL A 136 -20.46 -7.22 -11.70
CA VAL A 136 -20.12 -7.25 -10.27
C VAL A 136 -18.63 -7.53 -10.07
N LYS A 137 -18.08 -8.52 -10.77
CA LYS A 137 -16.64 -8.81 -10.73
C LYS A 137 -15.80 -7.61 -11.18
N ASN A 138 -16.22 -6.91 -12.24
CA ASN A 138 -15.51 -5.72 -12.72
C ASN A 138 -15.52 -4.57 -11.70
N VAL A 139 -16.59 -4.41 -10.92
CA VAL A 139 -16.64 -3.45 -9.81
C VAL A 139 -15.61 -3.80 -8.73
N LEU A 140 -15.50 -5.09 -8.38
CA LEU A 140 -14.47 -5.55 -7.45
C LEU A 140 -13.06 -5.30 -8.01
N ILE A 141 -12.79 -5.68 -9.26
CA ILE A 141 -11.47 -5.44 -9.90
C ILE A 141 -11.10 -3.95 -9.81
N LYS A 142 -12.00 -3.05 -10.23
CA LYS A 142 -11.76 -1.60 -10.18
C LYS A 142 -11.50 -1.08 -8.77
N ARG A 143 -12.16 -1.66 -7.77
CA ARG A 143 -11.93 -1.35 -6.35
C ARG A 143 -10.50 -1.70 -5.94
N TRP A 144 -10.04 -2.91 -6.25
CA TRP A 144 -8.67 -3.31 -5.94
C TRP A 144 -7.63 -2.51 -6.73
N GLU A 145 -7.87 -2.25 -8.02
CA GLU A 145 -7.01 -1.36 -8.82
C GLU A 145 -6.88 0.04 -8.18
N MET A 146 -7.97 0.56 -7.62
CA MET A 146 -7.97 1.84 -6.90
C MET A 146 -7.13 1.76 -5.62
N LEU A 147 -7.24 0.68 -4.83
CA LEU A 147 -6.43 0.49 -3.62
C LEU A 147 -4.94 0.39 -3.96
N VAL A 148 -4.59 -0.38 -4.98
CA VAL A 148 -3.22 -0.49 -5.51
C VAL A 148 -2.69 0.88 -5.93
N ARG A 149 -3.51 1.68 -6.65
CA ARG A 149 -3.12 3.02 -7.07
C ARG A 149 -2.86 3.94 -5.87
N ILE A 150 -3.80 4.01 -4.92
CA ILE A 150 -3.68 4.87 -3.72
C ILE A 150 -2.42 4.51 -2.92
N LYS A 151 -2.18 3.22 -2.65
CA LYS A 151 -0.97 2.81 -1.92
C LYS A 151 0.30 3.07 -2.71
N SER A 152 0.28 2.89 -4.03
CA SER A 152 1.42 3.27 -4.88
C SER A 152 1.70 4.78 -4.85
N GLU A 153 0.67 5.62 -4.72
CA GLU A 153 0.82 7.06 -4.55
C GLU A 153 1.43 7.41 -3.19
N HIS A 154 0.96 6.81 -2.09
CA HIS A 154 1.55 7.01 -0.76
C HIS A 154 3.04 6.61 -0.72
N VAL A 155 3.42 5.47 -1.30
CA VAL A 155 4.85 5.07 -1.41
C VAL A 155 5.65 6.11 -2.18
N ALA A 156 5.08 6.68 -3.25
CA ALA A 156 5.75 7.72 -4.04
C ALA A 156 5.90 9.03 -3.25
N GLU A 157 4.89 9.42 -2.49
CA GLU A 157 4.88 10.60 -1.62
C GLU A 157 5.93 10.49 -0.51
N GLU A 158 5.96 9.39 0.23
CA GLU A 158 6.98 9.14 1.26
C GLU A 158 8.41 9.22 0.69
N ARG A 159 8.63 8.61 -0.48
CA ARG A 159 9.93 8.67 -1.15
C ARG A 159 10.25 10.07 -1.66
N ALA A 160 9.25 10.87 -2.04
CA ALA A 160 9.45 12.26 -2.44
C ALA A 160 9.80 13.13 -1.23
N GLU A 161 9.12 12.96 -0.09
CA GLU A 161 9.42 13.65 1.16
C GLU A 161 10.86 13.39 1.63
N MET A 162 11.29 12.12 1.62
CA MET A 162 12.68 11.77 1.93
C MET A 162 13.68 12.51 1.04
N LYS A 163 13.39 12.63 -0.27
CA LYS A 163 14.24 13.38 -1.21
C LYS A 163 14.25 14.88 -0.89
N LEU A 164 13.11 15.47 -0.55
CA LEU A 164 13.02 16.88 -0.14
C LEU A 164 13.86 17.18 1.11
N ARG A 165 13.97 16.20 2.02
CA ARG A 165 14.85 16.23 3.20
C ARG A 165 16.32 15.88 2.88
N GLY A 166 16.70 15.88 1.60
CA GLY A 166 18.08 15.62 1.16
C GLY A 166 18.56 14.20 1.39
N MET A 167 17.63 13.25 1.60
CA MET A 167 17.92 11.85 1.82
C MET A 167 17.87 11.06 0.51
N LYS A 168 18.43 9.85 0.52
CA LYS A 168 18.43 8.92 -0.62
C LYS A 168 17.49 7.74 -0.30
N PRO A 169 16.23 7.73 -0.77
CA PRO A 169 15.25 6.72 -0.39
C PRO A 169 15.72 5.29 -0.65
N ASP A 170 16.39 5.04 -1.78
CA ASP A 170 16.89 3.69 -2.11
C ASP A 170 17.99 3.21 -1.17
N HIS A 171 18.80 4.14 -0.66
CA HIS A 171 19.81 3.81 0.35
C HIS A 171 19.14 3.49 1.68
N ILE A 172 18.17 4.32 2.10
CA ILE A 172 17.40 4.13 3.33
C ILE A 172 16.66 2.78 3.27
N ARG A 173 15.95 2.50 2.17
CA ARG A 173 15.28 1.22 1.90
C ARG A 173 16.22 0.03 2.04
N LYS A 174 17.44 0.13 1.47
CA LYS A 174 18.45 -0.92 1.58
C LYS A 174 18.91 -1.13 3.03
N VAL A 175 19.12 -0.05 3.78
CA VAL A 175 19.48 -0.14 5.20
C VAL A 175 18.34 -0.77 6.01
N TYR A 176 17.09 -0.37 5.74
CA TYR A 176 15.89 -0.96 6.33
C TYR A 176 15.83 -2.47 6.09
N ARG A 177 15.90 -2.91 4.82
CA ARG A 177 15.83 -4.34 4.46
C ARG A 177 16.94 -5.15 5.14
N LYS A 178 18.17 -4.63 5.18
CA LYS A 178 19.28 -5.28 5.89
C LYS A 178 19.07 -5.38 7.39
N TYR A 179 18.62 -4.29 8.01
CA TYR A 179 18.36 -4.23 9.44
C TYR A 179 17.30 -5.27 9.88
N HIS A 180 16.24 -5.40 9.08
CA HIS A 180 15.14 -6.35 9.31
C HIS A 180 15.40 -7.76 8.73
N GLY A 181 16.50 -8.00 8.03
CA GLY A 181 16.81 -9.30 7.44
C GLY A 181 15.96 -9.68 6.22
N LEU A 182 15.43 -8.68 5.50
CA LEU A 182 14.58 -8.82 4.30
C LEU A 182 15.39 -8.84 2.99
N ASP A 183 16.72 -8.76 3.06
CA ASP A 183 17.61 -9.02 1.93
C ASP A 183 17.81 -10.54 1.82
N SER A 184 16.99 -11.19 0.98
CA SER A 184 17.18 -12.56 0.46
C SER A 184 17.48 -12.49 -1.03
#